data_AF-A0A3R6ZGY9-F1
#
_entry.id   AF-A0A3R6ZGY9-F1
#
_cell.length_a   1.000
_cell.length_b   1.000
_cell.length_c   1.000
_cell.angle_alpha   90.00
_cell.angle_beta   90.00
_cell.angle_gamma   90.00
#
_symmetry.space_group_name_H-M   'P 1'
#
loop_
_entity.id
_entity.type
_entity.pdbx_description
1 polymer ?
#
loop_
_entity_poly.entity_id
_entity_poly.type
_entity_poly.pdbx_seq_one_letter_code
_entity_poly.pdbx_strand_id
1 'polypeptide(L)' 'MRTEEAVAAVQKKVEQAGNAVYKIRVIHGYNGGTRIRSAIREEFSYGRKPKVKRITMGANEGITELILREL' A
#
# COMPACT_ATOMS: atom_id res chain seq x y z
N MET A 1 15.16 4.21 -3.29
CA MET A 1 14.11 4.72 -2.40
C MET A 1 14.25 4.04 -1.05
N ARG A 2 14.27 4.82 0.03
CA ARG A 2 14.26 4.29 1.40
C ARG A 2 12.84 3.88 1.80
N THR A 3 12.69 3.09 2.87
CA THR A 3 11.38 2.63 3.35
C THR A 3 10.48 3.78 3.77
N GLU A 4 11.03 4.76 4.48
CA GLU A 4 10.31 5.96 4.94
C GLU A 4 9.75 6.78 3.77
N GLU A 5 10.57 7.00 2.73
CA GLU A 5 10.15 7.71 1.51
C GLU A 5 9.02 6.96 0.80
N ALA A 6 9.12 5.64 0.70
CA ALA A 6 8.10 4.80 0.08
C ALA A 6 6.79 4.87 0.85
N VAL A 7 6.84 4.76 2.18
CA VAL A 7 5.66 4.85 3.06
C VAL A 7 5.01 6.22 2.93
N ALA A 8 5.78 7.30 3.00
CA ALA A 8 5.26 8.66 2.85
C ALA A 8 4.61 8.89 1.47
N ALA A 9 5.21 8.37 0.39
CA ALA A 9 4.65 8.46 -0.95
C ALA A 9 3.30 7.73 -1.07
N VAL A 10 3.21 6.51 -0.50
CA VAL A 10 1.97 5.73 -0.49
C VAL A 10 0.90 6.43 0.38
N GLN A 11 1.27 6.94 1.55
CA GLN A 11 0.38 7.66 2.46
C GLN A 11 -0.26 8.85 1.76
N LYS A 12 0.55 9.69 1.10
CA LYS A 12 0.08 10.82 0.31
C LYS A 12 -0.93 10.40 -0.77
N LYS A 13 -0.69 9.27 -1.44
CA LYS A 13 -1.61 8.75 -2.47
C LYS A 13 -2.92 8.23 -1.88
N VAL A 14 -2.88 7.57 -0.73
CA VAL A 14 -4.09 7.13 -0.01
C VAL A 14 -4.91 8.34 0.45
N GLU A 15 -4.27 9.38 0.97
CA GLU A 15 -4.93 10.62 1.40
C GLU A 15 -5.59 11.36 0.23
N GLN A 16 -4.91 11.44 -0.91
CA GLN A 16 -5.40 12.08 -2.13
C GLN A 16 -6.46 11.25 -2.88
N ALA A 17 -6.59 9.96 -2.59
CA ALA A 17 -7.59 9.12 -3.23
C ALA A 17 -9.01 9.59 -2.90
N GLY A 18 -9.76 9.91 -3.95
CA GLY A 18 -11.19 10.24 -3.87
C GLY A 18 -12.06 8.99 -3.74
N ASN A 19 -13.35 9.20 -3.44
CA ASN A 19 -14.30 8.12 -3.11
C ASN A 19 -14.55 7.10 -4.24
N ALA A 20 -14.23 7.45 -5.49
CA ALA A 20 -14.35 6.55 -6.64
C ALA A 20 -13.17 5.57 -6.78
N VAL A 21 -12.06 5.80 -6.08
CA VAL A 21 -10.87 4.94 -6.18
C VAL A 21 -11.12 3.65 -5.41
N TYR A 22 -11.22 2.54 -6.14
CA TYR A 22 -11.40 1.22 -5.55
C TYR A 22 -10.12 0.71 -4.85
N LYS A 23 -8.97 0.81 -5.53
CA LYS A 23 -7.70 0.30 -5.01
C LYS A 23 -6.50 1.10 -5.48
N ILE A 24 -5.43 1.06 -4.69
CA ILE A 24 -4.08 1.52 -5.07
C ILE A 24 -3.17 0.28 -5.16
N ARG A 25 -2.49 0.12 -6.29
CA ARG A 25 -1.48 -0.92 -6.48
C ARG A 25 -0.09 -0.32 -6.26
N VAL A 26 0.61 -0.79 -5.23
CA VAL A 26 1.97 -0.37 -4.93
C VAL A 26 2.95 -1.38 -5.51
N ILE A 27 3.66 -0.97 -6.56
CA ILE A 27 4.70 -1.77 -7.20
C ILE A 27 6.04 -1.39 -6.56
N HIS A 28 6.54 -2.24 -5.67
CA HIS A 28 7.77 -1.99 -4.93
C HIS A 28 8.93 -2.91 -5.34
N GLY A 29 8.66 -3.90 -6.20
CA GLY A 29 9.65 -4.90 -6.60
C GLY A 29 9.98 -5.90 -5.49
N TYR A 30 10.75 -6.94 -5.82
CA TYR A 30 11.09 -8.04 -4.91
C TYR A 30 12.60 -8.38 -4.90
N ASN A 31 13.29 -8.23 -6.04
CA ASN A 31 14.69 -8.65 -6.19
C ASN A 31 15.69 -7.91 -5.27
N GLY A 32 15.35 -6.70 -4.81
CA GLY A 32 16.13 -5.95 -3.81
C GLY A 32 15.81 -6.31 -2.36
N GLY A 33 15.04 -7.38 -2.14
CA GLY A 33 14.52 -7.79 -0.84
C GLY A 33 13.13 -7.23 -0.54
N THR A 34 12.70 -7.42 0.71
CA THR A 34 11.29 -7.28 1.11
C THR A 34 11.03 -6.07 2.02
N ARG A 35 12.04 -5.25 2.30
CA ARG A 35 11.95 -4.14 3.29
C ARG A 35 10.82 -3.16 3.00
N ILE A 36 10.66 -2.73 1.75
CA ILE A 36 9.57 -1.81 1.36
C ILE A 36 8.21 -2.51 1.51
N ARG A 37 8.11 -3.78 1.09
CA ARG A 37 6.88 -4.58 1.28
C ARG A 37 6.49 -4.65 2.75
N SER A 38 7.43 -4.99 3.62
CA SER A 38 7.21 -5.12 5.06
C SER A 38 6.76 -3.78 5.66
N ALA A 39 7.43 -2.68 5.31
CA ALA A 39 7.07 -1.35 5.80
C ALA A 39 5.67 -0.91 5.35
N ILE A 40 5.29 -1.17 4.09
CA ILE A 40 3.92 -0.88 3.61
C ILE A 40 2.90 -1.73 4.37
N ARG A 41 3.14 -3.03 4.53
CA ARG A 41 2.20 -3.90 5.26
C ARG A 41 2.07 -3.46 6.71
N GLU A 42 3.17 -3.12 7.37
CA GLU A 42 3.15 -2.64 8.75
C GLU A 42 2.32 -1.37 8.91
N GLU A 43 2.59 -0.35 8.09
CA GLU A 43 1.95 0.97 8.23
C GLU A 43 0.45 0.97 7.89
N PHE A 44 0.07 0.23 6.85
CA PHE A 44 -1.29 0.30 6.30
C PHE A 44 -2.21 -0.84 6.78
N SER A 45 -1.69 -1.84 7.52
CA SER A 45 -2.51 -2.90 8.11
C SER A 45 -3.15 -2.47 9.44
N TYR A 46 -3.94 -3.37 10.03
CA TYR A 46 -4.48 -3.24 11.40
C TYR A 46 -5.38 -2.03 11.64
N GLY A 47 -5.99 -1.48 10.59
CA GLY A 47 -6.92 -0.34 10.72
C GLY A 47 -6.25 0.98 11.11
N ARG A 48 -4.91 1.08 11.09
CA ARG A 48 -4.18 2.32 11.40
C ARG A 48 -4.53 3.48 10.45
N LYS A 49 -5.02 3.15 9.25
CA LYS A 49 -5.44 4.12 8.22
C LYS A 49 -6.90 3.89 7.84
N PRO A 50 -7.86 4.73 8.28
CA PRO A 50 -9.29 4.51 8.05
C PRO A 50 -9.72 4.40 6.58
N LYS A 51 -8.95 5.01 5.67
CA LYS A 51 -9.16 4.93 4.21
C LYS A 51 -8.75 3.57 3.61
N VAL A 52 -7.84 2.82 4.24
CA VAL A 52 -7.46 1.49 3.76
C VAL A 52 -8.33 0.45 4.45
N LYS A 53 -9.22 -0.18 3.69
CA LYS A 53 -10.14 -1.21 4.20
C LYS A 53 -9.46 -2.56 4.32
N ARG A 54 -8.62 -2.89 3.34
CA ARG A 54 -7.92 -4.17 3.29
C ARG A 54 -6.60 -4.06 2.53
N ILE A 55 -5.65 -4.92 2.89
CA ILE A 55 -4.43 -5.13 2.12
C ILE A 55 -4.45 -6.54 1.54
N THR A 56 -4.09 -6.66 0.28
CA THR A 56 -3.91 -7.96 -0.38
C THR A 56 -2.57 -8.02 -1.12
N MET A 57 -2.10 -9.25 -1.37
CA MET A 57 -1.04 -9.45 -2.34
C MET A 57 -1.57 -9.19 -3.75
N GLY A 58 -0.73 -8.60 -4.59
CA GLY A 58 -1.00 -8.52 -6.02
C GLY A 58 -0.64 -9.81 -6.75
N ALA A 59 -0.48 -9.72 -8.08
CA ALA A 59 -0.15 -10.85 -8.94
C ALA A 59 1.25 -11.45 -8.72
N ASN A 60 2.11 -10.78 -7.93
CA ASN A 60 3.43 -11.28 -7.53
C ASN A 60 3.91 -10.63 -6.23
N GLU A 61 5.03 -11.15 -5.70
CA GLU A 61 5.66 -10.72 -4.44
C GLU A 61 6.16 -9.27 -4.40
N GLY A 62 6.28 -8.62 -5.56
CA GLY A 62 6.68 -7.22 -5.72
C GLY A 62 5.51 -6.24 -5.74
N ILE A 63 4.28 -6.72 -5.49
CA ILE A 63 3.06 -5.91 -5.54
C ILE A 63 2.25 -6.09 -4.25
N THR A 64 1.88 -4.96 -3.66
CA THR A 64 0.89 -4.88 -2.58
C THR A 64 -0.30 -4.04 -3.05
N GLU A 65 -1.52 -4.53 -2.86
CA GLU A 65 -2.74 -3.81 -3.20
C GLU A 65 -3.43 -3.29 -1.92
N LEU A 66 -3.71 -1.99 -1.89
CA LEU A 66 -4.48 -1.32 -0.84
C LEU A 66 -5.91 -1.11 -1.35
N ILE A 67 -6.87 -1.80 -0.77
CA ILE A 67 -8.29 -1.67 -1.09
C ILE A 67 -8.85 -0.49 -0.29
N LEU A 68 -9.42 0.50 -0.98
CA LEU A 68 -9.94 1.73 -0.37
C LEU A 68 -11.48 1.78 -0.32
N ARG A 69 -12.14 0.94 -1.14
CA ARG A 69 -13.59 0.82 -1.19
C ARG A 69 -14.00 -0.64 -1.26
N GLU A 70 -15.07 -0.99 -0.56
CA GLU A 70 -15.75 -2.28 -0.69
C GLU A 70 -17.02 -2.09 -1.53
N LEU A 71 -17.45 -3.13 -2.25
CA LEU A 71 -18.68 -3.12 -3.03
C LEU A 71 -19.85 -3.54 -2.17
#